data_AF-A0A3D2E1E2-F1
#
_entry.id   AF-A0A3D2E1E2-F1
#
_cell.length_a   1.000
_cell.length_b   1.000
_cell.length_c   1.000
_cell.angle_alpha   90.00
_cell.angle_beta   90.00
_cell.angle_gamma   90.00
#
_symmetry.space_group_name_H-M   'P 1'
#
loop_
_entity.id
_entity.type
_entity.pdbx_description
1 polymer ?
#
loop_
_entity_poly.entity_id
_entity_poly.type
_entity_poly.pdbx_seq_one_letter_code
_entity_poly.pdbx_strand_id
1 'polypeptide(L)'
;MATKFFEEFMVRSKGEFPMLKLNSATYYKDKRELVVKFIISAFEVRSFDEESKKKVQSIIEQMFSGVSVSVQYIRTYADNNVVKNKVSEFFNRTNQMIFRRINDDTLKIDVGDNDIDVKFVFDTPTYKLLTAGDLLARLEEYLDCSFNQNIDIIAEESLYSEQKEEDLDIHIDTTLHADSALRLVSARVGEKVYSRGKIDGISQMPNYIVDVKGACDNIVLCGKISQIEKKSYKNKKYNPDDPKSGPETLPFVKFVLDDTTARIEGVSFVGKDEDADKIVELKEQSQVICMGKVTWSQYSGAWSFQVNAMFEADIDFDSIHLKSVKPLPEKYTTIMPQKYVDMSEKTLLDVEKPAKVISDYFKDKTFVIFDLETTDLKTETAEIIELAALKVVNGVPTETFQTLIKPLAAIPEEITSITHISNAMVLDAPNVESVIPDFYKFAHGSILCGHNIAGYDFPILSRIGEKNGYVFNNELCDTLLLARRYLTELPNCKLETISKAYGISHENAHRAMSDVYATFGALEEIAKRM
;
A
#
# COMPACT_ATOMS: atom_id res chain seq x y z
N MET A 1 -39.04 -18.23 -38.77
CA MET A 1 -38.22 -19.42 -39.14
C MET A 1 -37.47 -19.97 -37.93
N ALA A 2 -36.77 -19.13 -37.14
CA ALA A 2 -36.02 -19.55 -35.95
C ALA A 2 -36.77 -20.50 -34.98
N THR A 3 -38.04 -20.23 -34.66
CA THR A 3 -38.84 -21.05 -33.73
C THR A 3 -39.01 -22.50 -34.15
N LYS A 4 -39.41 -22.78 -35.41
CA LYS A 4 -39.59 -24.16 -35.90
C LYS A 4 -38.29 -24.97 -35.92
N PHE A 5 -37.18 -24.33 -36.28
CA PHE A 5 -35.85 -24.95 -36.21
C PHE A 5 -35.52 -25.36 -34.77
N PHE A 6 -35.78 -24.48 -33.80
CA PHE A 6 -35.48 -24.74 -32.40
C PHE A 6 -36.40 -25.81 -31.79
N GLU A 7 -37.68 -25.81 -32.14
CA GLU A 7 -38.64 -26.85 -31.72
C GLU A 7 -38.22 -28.24 -32.24
N GLU A 8 -37.86 -28.36 -33.52
CA GLU A 8 -37.41 -29.64 -34.09
C GLU A 8 -36.06 -30.10 -33.50
N PHE A 9 -35.15 -29.15 -33.24
CA PHE A 9 -33.90 -29.42 -32.53
C PHE A 9 -34.15 -29.97 -31.10
N MET A 10 -35.06 -29.34 -30.33
CA MET A 10 -35.40 -29.78 -28.97
C MET A 10 -36.08 -31.17 -28.94
N VAL A 11 -36.87 -31.51 -29.97
CA VAL A 11 -37.46 -32.85 -30.12
C VAL A 11 -36.39 -33.89 -30.43
N ARG A 12 -35.47 -33.61 -31.35
CA ARG A 12 -34.40 -34.55 -31.73
C ARG A 12 -33.34 -34.72 -30.63
N SER A 13 -33.04 -33.68 -29.87
CA SER A 13 -32.18 -33.74 -28.67
C SER A 13 -32.91 -34.27 -27.42
N LYS A 14 -34.19 -34.66 -27.52
CA LYS A 14 -35.01 -35.18 -26.41
C LYS A 14 -35.03 -34.27 -25.15
N GLY A 15 -34.78 -32.97 -25.31
CA GLY A 15 -34.67 -32.04 -24.19
C GLY A 15 -33.40 -32.19 -23.33
N GLU A 16 -32.37 -32.89 -23.81
CA GLU A 16 -31.09 -33.13 -23.10
C GLU A 16 -30.29 -31.83 -22.86
N PHE A 17 -30.55 -30.77 -23.62
CA PHE A 17 -29.85 -29.48 -23.54
C PHE A 17 -30.80 -28.28 -23.29
N PRO A 18 -31.49 -28.20 -22.13
CA PRO A 18 -32.49 -27.17 -21.83
C PRO A 18 -31.89 -25.76 -21.62
N MET A 19 -30.58 -25.67 -21.37
CA MET A 19 -29.83 -24.42 -21.14
C MET A 19 -29.53 -23.63 -22.42
N LEU A 20 -29.71 -24.24 -23.60
CA LEU A 20 -29.50 -23.59 -24.89
C LEU A 20 -30.75 -22.82 -25.34
N LYS A 21 -30.57 -21.62 -25.90
CA LYS A 21 -31.63 -20.79 -26.49
C LYS A 21 -31.21 -20.32 -27.87
N LEU A 22 -31.95 -20.63 -28.94
CA LEU A 22 -31.54 -20.17 -30.28
C LEU A 22 -31.53 -18.63 -30.38
N ASN A 23 -30.43 -18.07 -30.87
CA ASN A 23 -30.29 -16.66 -31.22
C ASN A 23 -30.57 -16.44 -32.73
N SER A 24 -29.82 -17.12 -33.60
CA SER A 24 -29.99 -16.99 -35.06
C SER A 24 -29.59 -18.25 -35.84
N ALA A 25 -30.07 -18.39 -37.07
CA ALA A 25 -29.65 -19.43 -38.01
C ALA A 25 -29.64 -18.87 -39.43
N THR A 26 -28.46 -18.79 -40.05
CA THR A 26 -28.22 -18.07 -41.30
C THR A 26 -27.50 -18.97 -42.31
N TYR A 27 -28.08 -19.13 -43.49
CA TYR A 27 -27.51 -19.95 -44.58
C TYR A 27 -26.83 -19.08 -45.65
N TYR A 28 -25.52 -19.24 -45.78
CA TYR A 28 -24.69 -18.59 -46.80
C TYR A 28 -24.65 -19.46 -48.05
N LYS A 29 -25.49 -19.12 -49.03
CA LYS A 29 -25.63 -19.86 -50.30
C LYS A 29 -24.32 -20.01 -51.05
N ASP A 30 -23.46 -18.99 -50.99
CA ASP A 30 -22.24 -18.86 -51.78
C ASP A 30 -21.16 -19.86 -51.34
N LYS A 31 -21.16 -20.21 -50.04
CA LYS A 31 -20.28 -21.22 -49.42
C LYS A 31 -20.98 -22.57 -49.17
N ARG A 32 -22.29 -22.65 -49.40
CA ARG A 32 -23.17 -23.76 -48.98
C ARG A 32 -23.02 -24.11 -47.50
N GLU A 33 -23.03 -23.08 -46.66
CA GLU A 33 -22.76 -23.18 -45.23
C GLU A 33 -23.93 -22.63 -44.38
N LEU A 34 -24.42 -23.40 -43.41
CA LEU A 34 -25.44 -22.99 -42.45
C LEU A 34 -24.79 -22.70 -41.10
N VAL A 35 -24.80 -21.43 -40.68
CA VAL A 35 -24.28 -20.98 -39.38
C VAL A 35 -25.44 -20.82 -38.40
N VAL A 36 -25.43 -21.58 -37.30
CA VAL A 36 -26.47 -21.59 -36.27
C VAL A 36 -25.89 -21.09 -34.96
N LYS A 37 -26.56 -20.16 -34.26
CA LYS A 37 -26.05 -19.49 -33.06
C LYS A 37 -27.00 -19.68 -31.86
N PHE A 38 -26.52 -20.20 -30.73
CA PHE A 38 -27.31 -20.51 -29.52
C PHE A 38 -26.81 -19.83 -28.24
N ILE A 39 -27.63 -19.04 -27.55
CA ILE A 39 -27.29 -18.51 -26.23
C ILE A 39 -27.28 -19.60 -25.15
N ILE A 40 -26.25 -19.58 -24.29
CA ILE A 40 -26.08 -20.48 -23.15
C ILE A 40 -25.83 -19.70 -21.85
N SER A 41 -26.35 -20.18 -20.73
CA SER A 41 -26.24 -19.55 -19.41
C SER A 41 -24.87 -19.79 -18.76
N ALA A 42 -24.21 -18.73 -18.29
CA ALA A 42 -22.85 -18.79 -17.72
C ALA A 42 -22.69 -19.72 -16.50
N PHE A 43 -23.78 -20.06 -15.80
CA PHE A 43 -23.76 -21.02 -14.69
C PHE A 43 -23.76 -22.49 -15.15
N GLU A 44 -24.27 -22.78 -16.35
CA GLU A 44 -24.51 -24.13 -16.88
C GLU A 44 -23.47 -24.54 -17.93
N VAL A 45 -22.64 -23.59 -18.40
CA VAL A 45 -21.52 -23.83 -19.33
C VAL A 45 -20.51 -24.85 -18.78
N ARG A 46 -20.26 -24.89 -17.47
CA ARG A 46 -19.30 -25.83 -16.85
C ARG A 46 -19.70 -27.31 -16.98
N SER A 47 -20.96 -27.58 -17.30
CA SER A 47 -21.50 -28.92 -17.59
C SER A 47 -21.71 -29.18 -19.08
N PHE A 48 -21.32 -28.26 -19.97
CA PHE A 48 -21.50 -28.38 -21.42
C PHE A 48 -20.14 -28.57 -22.11
N ASP A 49 -19.70 -29.83 -22.14
CA ASP A 49 -18.40 -30.26 -22.64
C ASP A 49 -18.32 -30.39 -24.18
N GLU A 50 -17.11 -30.66 -24.69
CA GLU A 50 -16.85 -30.91 -26.11
C GLU A 50 -17.62 -32.12 -26.67
N GLU A 51 -17.97 -33.10 -25.84
CA GLU A 51 -18.80 -34.22 -26.28
C GLU A 51 -20.26 -33.77 -26.51
N SER A 52 -20.79 -32.91 -25.64
CA SER A 52 -22.10 -32.28 -25.77
C SER A 52 -22.16 -31.35 -26.98
N LYS A 53 -21.13 -30.53 -27.23
CA LYS A 53 -21.03 -29.69 -28.43
C LYS A 53 -21.06 -30.53 -29.72
N LYS A 54 -20.32 -31.64 -29.76
CA LYS A 54 -20.31 -32.58 -30.91
C LYS A 54 -21.65 -33.28 -31.11
N LYS A 55 -22.35 -33.66 -30.04
CA LYS A 55 -23.73 -34.19 -30.10
C LYS A 55 -24.68 -33.16 -30.73
N VAL A 56 -24.66 -31.91 -30.27
CA VAL A 56 -25.48 -30.82 -30.82
C VAL A 56 -25.17 -30.55 -32.29
N GLN A 57 -23.89 -30.51 -32.68
CA GLN A 57 -23.50 -30.37 -34.08
C GLN A 57 -24.02 -31.53 -34.95
N SER A 58 -23.81 -32.78 -34.52
CA SER A 58 -24.28 -33.96 -35.27
C SER A 58 -25.81 -33.99 -35.42
N ILE A 59 -26.56 -33.56 -34.40
CA ILE A 59 -28.03 -33.44 -34.48
C ILE A 59 -28.44 -32.46 -35.59
N ILE A 60 -27.75 -31.31 -35.72
CA ILE A 60 -28.10 -30.27 -36.70
C ILE A 60 -27.60 -30.67 -38.12
N GLU A 61 -26.44 -31.32 -38.24
CA GLU A 61 -25.99 -31.93 -39.50
C GLU A 61 -26.99 -32.99 -40.02
N GLN A 62 -27.54 -33.81 -39.13
CA GLN A 62 -28.60 -34.77 -39.45
C GLN A 62 -29.95 -34.11 -39.82
N MET A 63 -30.14 -32.81 -39.54
CA MET A 63 -31.29 -32.05 -40.02
C MET A 63 -31.09 -31.49 -41.43
N PHE A 64 -29.85 -31.30 -41.89
CA PHE A 64 -29.54 -30.62 -43.15
C PHE A 64 -28.45 -31.35 -43.97
N SER A 65 -28.86 -32.38 -44.72
CA SER A 65 -27.95 -33.17 -45.56
C SER A 65 -27.40 -32.39 -46.76
N GLY A 66 -26.09 -32.46 -46.96
CA GLY A 66 -25.40 -31.86 -48.13
C GLY A 66 -25.08 -30.36 -48.01
N VAL A 67 -25.25 -29.79 -46.81
CA VAL A 67 -24.84 -28.43 -46.43
C VAL A 67 -23.77 -28.53 -45.34
N SER A 68 -22.73 -27.70 -45.40
CA SER A 68 -21.77 -27.59 -44.29
C SER A 68 -22.46 -26.87 -43.13
N VAL A 69 -22.43 -27.43 -41.92
CA VAL A 69 -23.07 -26.83 -40.74
C VAL A 69 -22.00 -26.35 -39.77
N SER A 70 -22.14 -25.11 -39.32
CA SER A 70 -21.30 -24.48 -38.30
C SER A 70 -22.18 -24.03 -37.14
N VAL A 71 -21.86 -24.45 -35.92
CA VAL A 71 -22.65 -24.15 -34.72
C VAL A 71 -21.83 -23.30 -33.76
N GLN A 72 -22.37 -22.14 -33.40
CA GLN A 72 -21.80 -21.14 -32.48
C GLN A 72 -22.72 -21.02 -31.26
N TYR A 73 -22.18 -20.65 -30.08
CA TYR A 73 -22.94 -20.70 -28.83
C TYR A 73 -22.94 -19.38 -28.03
N ILE A 74 -23.61 -18.32 -28.54
CA ILE A 74 -23.60 -16.94 -28.00
C ILE A 74 -23.86 -16.80 -26.48
N ARG A 75 -22.82 -16.91 -25.66
CA ARG A 75 -22.85 -16.42 -24.27
C ARG A 75 -23.11 -14.89 -24.26
N THR A 76 -23.52 -14.34 -23.11
CA THR A 76 -24.20 -13.03 -22.98
C THR A 76 -23.57 -11.88 -23.76
N TYR A 77 -24.40 -10.95 -24.26
CA TYR A 77 -23.92 -9.68 -24.84
C TYR A 77 -22.97 -9.00 -23.84
N ALA A 78 -21.73 -8.78 -24.29
CA ALA A 78 -20.79 -7.97 -23.56
C ALA A 78 -21.21 -6.49 -23.63
N ASP A 79 -21.10 -5.84 -22.48
CA ASP A 79 -20.93 -4.39 -22.35
C ASP A 79 -19.69 -4.23 -21.48
N ASN A 80 -18.96 -3.11 -21.63
CA ASN A 80 -17.68 -2.87 -20.93
C ASN A 80 -17.84 -3.10 -19.42
N ASN A 81 -18.97 -2.69 -18.84
CA ASN A 81 -19.28 -2.91 -17.42
C ASN A 81 -19.51 -4.39 -17.06
N VAL A 82 -20.15 -5.16 -17.93
CA VAL A 82 -20.46 -6.59 -17.71
C VAL A 82 -19.18 -7.42 -17.78
N VAL A 83 -18.30 -7.12 -18.74
CA VAL A 83 -16.97 -7.74 -18.85
C VAL A 83 -16.10 -7.34 -17.64
N LYS A 84 -16.04 -6.05 -17.28
CA LYS A 84 -15.27 -5.57 -16.11
C LYS A 84 -15.71 -6.28 -14.83
N ASN A 85 -17.01 -6.43 -14.61
CA ASN A 85 -17.54 -7.16 -13.46
C ASN A 85 -17.18 -8.66 -13.48
N LYS A 86 -17.13 -9.31 -14.65
CA LYS A 86 -16.72 -10.71 -14.78
C LYS A 86 -15.22 -10.93 -14.56
N VAL A 87 -14.38 -10.04 -15.09
CA VAL A 87 -12.93 -10.02 -14.81
C VAL A 87 -12.70 -9.86 -13.30
N SER A 88 -13.37 -8.89 -12.67
CA SER A 88 -13.31 -8.67 -11.22
C SER A 88 -13.79 -9.89 -10.41
N GLU A 89 -14.88 -10.54 -10.82
CA GLU A 89 -15.40 -11.74 -10.15
C GLU A 89 -14.42 -12.93 -10.25
N PHE A 90 -13.73 -13.09 -11.38
CA PHE A 90 -12.68 -14.10 -11.54
C PHE A 90 -11.55 -13.87 -10.53
N PHE A 91 -10.92 -12.69 -10.56
CA PHE A 91 -9.76 -12.42 -9.70
C PHE A 91 -10.11 -12.40 -8.21
N ASN A 92 -11.29 -11.92 -7.80
CA ASN A 92 -11.70 -12.00 -6.39
C ASN A 92 -11.75 -13.45 -5.87
N ARG A 93 -12.01 -14.42 -6.75
CA ARG A 93 -12.06 -15.86 -6.44
C ARG A 93 -10.71 -16.58 -6.66
N THR A 94 -9.89 -16.13 -7.61
CA THR A 94 -8.63 -16.82 -7.99
C THR A 94 -7.36 -16.18 -7.45
N ASN A 95 -7.30 -14.85 -7.36
CA ASN A 95 -6.15 -14.10 -6.85
C ASN A 95 -6.59 -12.71 -6.32
N GLN A 96 -6.82 -12.63 -5.00
CA GLN A 96 -7.27 -11.40 -4.35
C GLN A 96 -6.26 -10.24 -4.41
N MET A 97 -4.97 -10.49 -4.66
CA MET A 97 -3.97 -9.42 -4.85
C MET A 97 -4.17 -8.72 -6.18
N ILE A 98 -4.39 -9.47 -7.27
CA ILE A 98 -4.71 -8.88 -8.58
C ILE A 98 -6.06 -8.15 -8.52
N PHE A 99 -7.07 -8.73 -7.87
CA PHE A 99 -8.39 -8.10 -7.72
C PHE A 99 -8.32 -6.70 -7.09
N ARG A 100 -7.49 -6.49 -6.06
CA ARG A 100 -7.34 -5.20 -5.38
C ARG A 100 -6.71 -4.10 -6.26
N ARG A 101 -5.95 -4.48 -7.29
CA ARG A 101 -5.25 -3.58 -8.21
C ARG A 101 -6.04 -3.27 -9.48
N ILE A 102 -7.19 -3.90 -9.69
CA ILE A 102 -8.06 -3.64 -10.85
C ILE A 102 -8.83 -2.34 -10.62
N ASN A 103 -8.49 -1.29 -11.37
CA ASN A 103 -9.16 0.00 -11.42
C ASN A 103 -9.32 0.45 -12.89
N ASP A 104 -9.87 1.65 -13.14
CA ASP A 104 -10.11 2.16 -14.50
C ASP A 104 -8.84 2.57 -15.27
N ASP A 105 -7.72 2.76 -14.56
CA ASP A 105 -6.43 3.08 -15.16
C ASP A 105 -5.63 1.82 -15.53
N THR A 106 -5.73 0.76 -14.72
CA THR A 106 -5.03 -0.53 -14.91
C THR A 106 -5.79 -1.56 -15.77
N LEU A 107 -7.12 -1.49 -15.84
CA LEU A 107 -7.95 -2.36 -16.68
C LEU A 107 -8.78 -1.55 -17.68
N LYS A 108 -8.42 -1.66 -18.96
CA LYS A 108 -9.15 -1.09 -20.08
C LYS A 108 -9.83 -2.19 -20.85
N ILE A 109 -11.14 -2.06 -21.03
CA ILE A 109 -11.95 -3.00 -21.81
C ILE A 109 -12.60 -2.22 -22.94
N ASP A 110 -12.41 -2.70 -24.16
CA ASP A 110 -13.17 -2.26 -25.32
C ASP A 110 -13.95 -3.44 -25.89
N VAL A 111 -15.26 -3.28 -26.05
CA VAL A 111 -16.15 -4.30 -26.60
C VAL A 111 -16.56 -3.86 -27.99
N GLY A 112 -15.92 -4.46 -29.00
CA GLY A 112 -16.32 -4.33 -30.40
C GLY A 112 -17.55 -5.19 -30.74
N ASP A 113 -17.93 -5.22 -32.01
CA ASP A 113 -19.08 -6.03 -32.46
C ASP A 113 -18.81 -7.55 -32.37
N ASN A 114 -17.57 -7.98 -32.63
CA ASN A 114 -17.18 -9.41 -32.67
C ASN A 114 -16.04 -9.78 -31.71
N ASP A 115 -15.40 -8.80 -31.08
CA ASP A 115 -14.14 -8.97 -30.33
C ASP A 115 -14.21 -8.18 -29.00
N ILE A 116 -13.59 -8.69 -27.94
CA ILE A 116 -13.48 -8.06 -26.62
C ILE A 116 -11.99 -7.93 -26.30
N ASP A 117 -11.49 -6.71 -26.36
CA ASP A 117 -10.12 -6.38 -25.99
C ASP A 117 -10.06 -6.16 -24.47
N VAL A 118 -9.43 -7.08 -23.74
CA VAL A 118 -9.21 -6.94 -22.29
C VAL A 118 -7.75 -6.57 -22.05
N LYS A 119 -7.49 -5.27 -21.97
CA LYS A 119 -6.14 -4.73 -21.81
C LYS A 119 -5.82 -4.44 -20.34
N PHE A 120 -4.84 -5.17 -19.81
CA PHE A 120 -4.25 -4.92 -18.51
C PHE A 120 -2.96 -4.12 -18.67
N VAL A 121 -2.81 -3.05 -17.89
CA VAL A 121 -1.57 -2.28 -17.78
C VAL A 121 -1.18 -2.27 -16.30
N PHE A 122 -0.15 -3.03 -15.95
CA PHE A 122 0.28 -3.22 -14.56
C PHE A 122 1.78 -2.94 -14.36
N ASP A 123 2.15 -2.71 -13.10
CA ASP A 123 3.53 -2.67 -12.65
C ASP A 123 4.21 -4.04 -12.87
N THR A 124 5.53 -4.04 -13.11
CA THR A 124 6.33 -5.25 -13.36
C THR A 124 6.01 -6.44 -12.42
N PRO A 125 5.85 -6.26 -11.08
CA PRO A 125 5.44 -7.34 -10.18
C PRO A 125 4.05 -7.91 -10.46
N THR A 126 3.01 -7.08 -10.63
CA THR A 126 1.64 -7.57 -10.89
C THR A 126 1.47 -8.05 -12.33
N TYR A 127 2.15 -7.43 -13.31
CA TYR A 127 2.26 -7.96 -14.67
C TYR A 127 2.90 -9.36 -14.65
N LYS A 128 4.00 -9.56 -13.91
CA LYS A 128 4.60 -10.88 -13.71
C LYS A 128 3.68 -11.84 -12.96
N LEU A 129 2.91 -11.40 -11.96
CA LEU A 129 1.96 -12.25 -11.25
C LEU A 129 0.75 -12.66 -12.11
N LEU A 130 0.34 -11.79 -13.04
CA LEU A 130 -0.73 -12.03 -14.01
C LEU A 130 -0.28 -12.99 -15.12
N THR A 131 0.97 -12.84 -15.59
CA THR A 131 1.59 -13.68 -16.62
C THR A 131 2.29 -14.94 -16.07
N ALA A 132 2.48 -15.06 -14.75
CA ALA A 132 3.10 -16.22 -14.12
C ALA A 132 2.08 -17.36 -13.95
N GLY A 133 2.33 -18.44 -14.67
CA GLY A 133 1.41 -19.57 -14.77
C GLY A 133 0.20 -19.25 -15.64
N ASP A 134 -0.77 -20.16 -15.63
CA ASP A 134 -1.85 -20.20 -16.60
C ASP A 134 -2.99 -19.19 -16.30
N LEU A 135 -2.70 -18.08 -15.62
CA LEU A 135 -3.71 -17.16 -15.07
C LEU A 135 -4.45 -16.36 -16.17
N LEU A 136 -3.72 -15.88 -17.17
CA LEU A 136 -4.31 -15.23 -18.35
C LEU A 136 -5.12 -16.22 -19.19
N ALA A 137 -4.58 -17.40 -19.50
CA ALA A 137 -5.29 -18.43 -20.26
C ALA A 137 -6.55 -18.95 -19.53
N ARG A 138 -6.51 -19.05 -18.19
CA ARG A 138 -7.69 -19.39 -17.38
C ARG A 138 -8.69 -18.25 -17.24
N LEU A 139 -8.25 -16.99 -17.34
CA LEU A 139 -9.14 -15.85 -17.47
C LEU A 139 -9.79 -15.85 -18.85
N GLU A 140 -9.01 -16.09 -19.91
CA GLU A 140 -9.48 -16.24 -21.29
C GLU A 140 -10.49 -17.38 -21.39
N GLU A 141 -10.22 -18.56 -20.83
CA GLU A 141 -11.17 -19.68 -20.74
C GLU A 141 -12.43 -19.32 -19.92
N TYR A 142 -12.28 -18.55 -18.83
CA TYR A 142 -13.42 -18.12 -18.00
C TYR A 142 -14.29 -17.05 -18.68
N LEU A 143 -13.68 -16.12 -19.40
CA LEU A 143 -14.35 -15.09 -20.17
C LEU A 143 -14.95 -15.68 -21.45
N ASP A 144 -14.26 -16.60 -22.14
CA ASP A 144 -14.83 -17.39 -23.24
C ASP A 144 -16.03 -18.13 -22.70
N CYS A 145 -15.94 -18.78 -21.53
CA CYS A 145 -17.09 -19.39 -20.87
C CYS A 145 -18.26 -18.44 -20.55
N SER A 146 -18.07 -17.11 -20.63
CA SER A 146 -19.04 -16.07 -20.26
C SER A 146 -19.49 -15.16 -21.41
N PHE A 147 -18.73 -15.08 -22.51
CA PHE A 147 -18.93 -14.18 -23.65
C PHE A 147 -18.69 -14.90 -24.98
N ASN A 148 -18.96 -14.26 -26.11
CA ASN A 148 -18.98 -14.97 -27.40
C ASN A 148 -18.39 -14.25 -28.60
N GLN A 149 -17.56 -13.29 -28.26
CA GLN A 149 -16.69 -12.53 -29.11
C GLN A 149 -15.28 -13.09 -28.93
N ASN A 150 -14.36 -12.88 -29.86
CA ASN A 150 -12.97 -13.30 -29.63
C ASN A 150 -12.40 -12.46 -28.48
N ILE A 151 -11.70 -13.07 -27.53
CA ILE A 151 -11.25 -12.39 -26.31
C ILE A 151 -9.74 -12.25 -26.40
N ASP A 152 -9.30 -11.08 -26.83
CA ASP A 152 -7.88 -10.76 -26.91
C ASP A 152 -7.45 -10.11 -25.59
N ILE A 153 -6.82 -10.91 -24.73
CA ILE A 153 -6.31 -10.44 -23.44
C ILE A 153 -4.87 -9.96 -23.60
N ILE A 154 -4.70 -8.64 -23.67
CA ILE A 154 -3.41 -7.99 -23.82
C ILE A 154 -2.94 -7.51 -22.44
N ALA A 155 -1.99 -8.22 -21.85
CA ALA A 155 -1.25 -7.69 -20.72
C ALA A 155 -0.03 -6.90 -21.22
N GLU A 156 0.13 -5.67 -20.76
CA GLU A 156 1.30 -4.82 -21.01
C GLU A 156 1.98 -4.44 -19.70
N GLU A 157 3.31 -4.47 -19.72
CA GLU A 157 4.18 -4.05 -18.62
C GLU A 157 4.42 -2.53 -18.69
N SER A 158 4.12 -1.80 -17.61
CA SER A 158 4.38 -0.37 -17.54
C SER A 158 5.88 -0.08 -17.33
N LEU A 159 6.59 0.26 -18.40
CA LEU A 159 8.04 0.51 -18.42
C LEU A 159 8.38 1.99 -18.14
N TYR A 160 8.51 2.38 -16.87
CA TYR A 160 9.72 3.04 -16.29
C TYR A 160 9.54 3.47 -14.81
N SER A 161 10.61 3.25 -14.03
CA SER A 161 10.89 3.71 -12.65
C SER A 161 9.90 3.35 -11.54
N GLU A 162 10.41 2.59 -10.57
CA GLU A 162 9.73 2.12 -9.36
C GLU A 162 9.14 3.25 -8.50
N GLN A 163 7.82 3.22 -8.34
CA GLN A 163 6.99 3.26 -7.12
C GLN A 163 5.65 3.90 -7.50
N LYS A 164 4.49 3.59 -6.91
CA LYS A 164 4.14 2.69 -5.79
C LYS A 164 2.67 2.18 -6.03
N GLU A 165 1.98 1.61 -5.03
CA GLU A 165 0.83 0.63 -5.12
C GLU A 165 0.78 -0.13 -3.75
N GLU A 166 0.22 0.46 -2.67
CA GLU A 166 0.48 0.12 -1.23
C GLU A 166 -0.19 -1.18 -0.70
N ASP A 167 -1.26 -1.76 -1.26
CA ASP A 167 -2.35 -1.08 -1.97
C ASP A 167 -3.16 -0.27 -0.96
N LEU A 168 -3.39 1.02 -1.19
CA LEU A 168 -3.64 1.56 -2.53
C LEU A 168 -2.63 2.62 -3.03
N ASP A 169 -1.45 2.86 -2.38
CA ASP A 169 -0.42 3.90 -2.70
C ASP A 169 -0.63 4.53 -4.07
N ILE A 170 -1.47 5.53 -3.99
CA ILE A 170 -1.22 6.75 -4.69
C ILE A 170 0.07 7.30 -4.03
N HIS A 171 1.19 6.79 -4.53
CA HIS A 171 2.57 7.26 -4.46
C HIS A 171 2.89 8.27 -3.34
N ILE A 172 3.40 7.77 -2.20
CA ILE A 172 4.27 8.56 -1.30
C ILE A 172 5.73 8.20 -1.59
N ASP A 173 6.48 9.26 -1.90
CA ASP A 173 7.90 9.30 -2.27
C ASP A 173 8.82 8.36 -1.47
N THR A 174 9.94 7.93 -2.07
CA THR A 174 10.90 7.02 -1.41
C THR A 174 11.83 7.74 -0.42
N THR A 175 11.26 8.63 0.37
CA THR A 175 11.87 9.06 1.62
C THR A 175 10.88 8.75 2.72
N LEU A 176 11.09 7.61 3.40
CA LEU A 176 10.56 7.42 4.75
C LEU A 176 11.36 8.34 5.70
N HIS A 177 11.16 9.64 5.53
CA HIS A 177 10.70 10.40 6.68
C HIS A 177 9.38 9.75 7.10
N ALA A 178 9.49 8.80 8.04
CA ALA A 178 8.40 8.59 8.97
C ALA A 178 8.25 9.90 9.76
N ASP A 179 7.51 10.85 9.21
CA ASP A 179 6.72 11.71 10.08
C ASP A 179 5.62 10.83 10.65
N SER A 180 5.97 10.17 11.77
CA SER A 180 5.08 9.50 12.73
C SER A 180 4.17 10.53 13.42
N ALA A 181 3.59 11.41 12.61
CA ALA A 181 3.09 12.72 13.00
C ALA A 181 2.21 13.33 11.89
N LEU A 182 1.40 12.56 11.16
CA LEU A 182 0.18 13.11 10.55
C LEU A 182 -0.81 13.48 11.66
N ARG A 183 -0.49 14.56 12.36
CA ARG A 183 -1.32 15.17 13.38
C ARG A 183 -2.29 16.06 12.63
N LEU A 184 -3.53 15.62 12.55
CA LEU A 184 -4.61 16.34 11.89
C LEU A 184 -5.28 17.25 12.92
N VAL A 185 -5.49 18.53 12.59
CA VAL A 185 -6.26 19.42 13.47
C VAL A 185 -7.75 19.15 13.26
N SER A 186 -8.50 18.98 14.36
CA SER A 186 -9.95 18.90 14.28
C SER A 186 -10.51 20.30 13.96
N ALA A 187 -11.16 20.44 12.79
CA ALA A 187 -11.69 21.71 12.35
C ALA A 187 -13.00 21.53 11.57
N ARG A 188 -13.94 22.47 11.75
CA ARG A 188 -15.21 22.52 11.02
C ARG A 188 -15.14 23.62 9.97
N VAL A 189 -15.31 23.24 8.70
CA VAL A 189 -15.35 24.18 7.57
C VAL A 189 -16.66 24.99 7.62
N GLY A 190 -16.53 26.31 7.64
CA GLY A 190 -17.62 27.29 7.62
C GLY A 190 -17.83 27.90 6.24
N GLU A 191 -18.12 29.21 6.20
CA GLU A 191 -18.43 29.91 4.95
C GLU A 191 -17.21 30.06 4.02
N LYS A 192 -17.49 30.08 2.72
CA LYS A 192 -16.48 30.15 1.65
C LYS A 192 -16.07 31.61 1.39
N VAL A 193 -14.84 31.96 1.75
CA VAL A 193 -14.27 33.29 1.52
C VAL A 193 -13.82 33.44 0.05
N TYR A 194 -13.05 32.47 -0.45
CA TYR A 194 -12.44 32.53 -1.78
C TYR A 194 -12.19 31.14 -2.37
N SER A 195 -12.31 30.98 -3.70
CA SER A 195 -11.74 29.82 -4.40
C SER A 195 -11.39 30.11 -5.86
N ARG A 196 -10.22 29.64 -6.28
CA ARG A 196 -9.76 29.64 -7.67
C ARG A 196 -10.34 28.45 -8.44
N GLY A 197 -11.60 28.56 -8.87
CA GLY A 197 -12.33 27.54 -9.63
C GLY A 197 -13.59 27.04 -8.93
N LYS A 198 -14.16 25.93 -9.42
CA LYS A 198 -15.30 25.25 -8.80
C LYS A 198 -14.86 24.34 -7.65
N ILE A 199 -14.44 24.95 -6.54
CA ILE A 199 -14.13 24.24 -5.29
C ILE A 199 -15.24 24.56 -4.30
N ASP A 200 -16.16 23.63 -4.10
CA ASP A 200 -17.38 23.88 -3.32
C ASP A 200 -17.28 23.41 -1.85
N GLY A 201 -16.15 22.82 -1.46
CA GLY A 201 -15.81 22.49 -0.08
C GLY A 201 -14.40 21.90 0.05
N ILE A 202 -14.00 21.59 1.28
CA ILE A 202 -12.76 20.89 1.61
C ILE A 202 -13.14 19.59 2.33
N SER A 203 -12.73 18.44 1.77
CA SER A 203 -12.98 17.11 2.34
C SER A 203 -11.80 16.54 3.13
N GLN A 204 -10.60 17.11 3.00
CA GLN A 204 -9.39 16.71 3.70
C GLN A 204 -9.25 17.48 5.02
N MET A 205 -8.77 16.80 6.07
CA MET A 205 -8.44 17.48 7.34
C MET A 205 -7.14 18.30 7.21
N PRO A 206 -7.03 19.44 7.91
CA PRO A 206 -5.82 20.25 7.88
C PRO A 206 -4.65 19.60 8.62
N ASN A 207 -3.46 19.80 8.07
CA ASN A 207 -2.17 19.37 8.64
C ASN A 207 -1.56 20.48 9.51
N TYR A 208 -0.63 20.10 10.40
CA TYR A 208 0.15 21.07 11.18
C TYR A 208 1.19 21.77 10.28
N ILE A 209 1.42 23.06 10.49
CA ILE A 209 2.37 23.87 9.71
C ILE A 209 3.82 23.41 9.97
N VAL A 210 4.16 22.97 11.20
CA VAL A 210 5.51 22.52 11.56
C VAL A 210 5.99 21.28 10.78
N ASP A 211 5.06 20.45 10.28
CA ASP A 211 5.38 19.23 9.55
C ASP A 211 5.63 19.50 8.04
N VAL A 212 5.41 20.74 7.58
CA VAL A 212 5.70 21.19 6.21
C VAL A 212 7.21 21.40 6.00
N LYS A 213 7.91 20.30 5.74
CA LYS A 213 9.38 20.27 5.56
C LYS A 213 9.85 20.40 4.10
N GLY A 214 8.92 20.40 3.14
CA GLY A 214 9.20 20.38 1.70
C GLY A 214 8.14 21.09 0.84
N ALA A 215 8.32 21.04 -0.48
CA ALA A 215 7.31 21.50 -1.43
C ALA A 215 6.20 20.45 -1.56
N CYS A 216 4.94 20.88 -1.54
CA CYS A 216 3.79 19.99 -1.65
C CYS A 216 2.61 20.68 -2.35
N ASP A 217 1.89 19.93 -3.19
CA ASP A 217 0.68 20.40 -3.88
C ASP A 217 -0.58 19.87 -3.19
N ASN A 218 -1.69 20.60 -3.31
CA ASN A 218 -3.01 20.28 -2.74
C ASN A 218 -3.08 20.09 -1.21
N ILE A 219 -2.11 20.62 -0.46
CA ILE A 219 -2.13 20.58 1.00
C ILE A 219 -3.23 21.49 1.59
N VAL A 220 -3.88 20.99 2.65
CA VAL A 220 -4.78 21.75 3.50
C VAL A 220 -4.06 22.13 4.79
N LEU A 221 -4.05 23.42 5.11
CA LEU A 221 -3.52 24.00 6.35
C LEU A 221 -4.62 24.86 7.00
N CYS A 222 -4.62 24.96 8.33
CA CYS A 222 -5.54 25.82 9.07
C CYS A 222 -4.77 26.72 10.04
N GLY A 223 -5.40 27.81 10.49
CA GLY A 223 -4.80 28.67 11.50
C GLY A 223 -5.48 30.03 11.60
N LYS A 224 -4.86 30.92 12.38
CA LYS A 224 -5.27 32.31 12.53
C LYS A 224 -4.54 33.18 11.51
N ILE A 225 -5.29 34.01 10.79
CA ILE A 225 -4.74 34.95 9.80
C ILE A 225 -4.27 36.25 10.46
N SER A 226 -3.15 36.81 9.99
CA SER A 226 -2.61 38.11 10.44
C SER A 226 -1.80 38.79 9.33
N GLN A 227 -1.51 40.09 9.48
CA GLN A 227 -0.67 40.85 8.53
C GLN A 227 -1.17 40.79 7.07
N ILE A 228 -2.47 41.02 6.86
CA ILE A 228 -3.10 40.95 5.54
C ILE A 228 -2.73 42.19 4.71
N GLU A 229 -2.03 41.98 3.59
CA GLU A 229 -1.58 43.02 2.67
C GLU A 229 -2.09 42.76 1.24
N LYS A 230 -2.86 43.70 0.67
CA LYS A 230 -3.21 43.69 -0.76
C LYS A 230 -2.11 44.38 -1.58
N LYS A 231 -1.60 43.70 -2.61
CA LYS A 231 -0.58 44.19 -3.55
C LYS A 231 -0.96 43.82 -4.98
N SER A 232 -0.24 44.35 -5.97
CA SER A 232 -0.50 44.06 -7.39
C SER A 232 0.79 43.69 -8.12
N TYR A 233 0.69 42.78 -9.10
CA TYR A 233 1.81 42.35 -9.94
C TYR A 233 1.50 42.54 -11.43
N LYS A 234 2.52 42.72 -12.27
CA LYS A 234 2.33 42.91 -13.72
C LYS A 234 1.82 41.64 -14.39
N ASN A 235 0.73 41.76 -15.13
CA ASN A 235 0.15 40.67 -15.92
C ASN A 235 1.03 40.38 -17.15
N LYS A 236 1.75 39.25 -17.14
CA LYS A 236 2.61 38.84 -18.27
C LYS A 236 1.86 38.55 -19.58
N LYS A 237 0.53 38.45 -19.54
CA LYS A 237 -0.33 38.25 -20.73
C LYS A 237 -0.97 39.53 -21.25
N TYR A 238 -0.78 40.66 -20.58
CA TYR A 238 -1.32 41.95 -20.99
C TYR A 238 -0.74 42.37 -22.36
N ASN A 239 -1.61 42.74 -23.29
CA ASN A 239 -1.26 43.26 -24.60
C ASN A 239 -2.14 44.49 -24.87
N PRO A 240 -1.56 45.70 -25.05
CA PRO A 240 -2.31 46.93 -25.31
C PRO A 240 -3.30 46.82 -26.49
N ASP A 241 -2.99 45.99 -27.48
CA ASP A 241 -3.76 45.84 -28.72
C ASP A 241 -4.85 44.74 -28.67
N ASP A 242 -4.93 43.94 -27.59
CA ASP A 242 -5.97 42.91 -27.42
C ASP A 242 -6.84 43.15 -26.17
N PRO A 243 -8.12 43.54 -26.34
CA PRO A 243 -9.07 43.72 -25.24
C PRO A 243 -9.32 42.46 -24.39
N LYS A 244 -8.95 41.26 -24.86
CA LYS A 244 -9.07 40.00 -24.12
C LYS A 244 -7.85 39.68 -23.24
N SER A 245 -6.79 40.49 -23.29
CA SER A 245 -5.54 40.25 -22.56
C SER A 245 -5.62 40.48 -21.04
N GLY A 246 -6.70 41.09 -20.56
CA GLY A 246 -6.95 41.38 -19.14
C GLY A 246 -6.34 42.71 -18.68
N PRO A 247 -6.37 43.02 -17.37
CA PRO A 247 -5.77 44.25 -16.83
C PRO A 247 -4.24 44.20 -16.85
N GLU A 248 -3.58 45.38 -16.90
CA GLU A 248 -2.11 45.50 -16.87
C GLU A 248 -1.49 44.96 -15.57
N THR A 249 -2.18 45.13 -14.45
CA THR A 249 -1.80 44.55 -13.16
C THR A 249 -2.91 43.69 -12.60
N LEU A 250 -2.53 42.59 -11.94
CA LEU A 250 -3.45 41.69 -11.25
C LEU A 250 -3.20 41.79 -9.73
N PRO A 251 -4.26 41.77 -8.91
CA PRO A 251 -4.12 41.77 -7.45
C PRO A 251 -3.58 40.45 -6.91
N PHE A 252 -2.93 40.52 -5.75
CA PHE A 252 -2.63 39.38 -4.89
C PHE A 252 -2.71 39.82 -3.43
N VAL A 253 -3.07 38.89 -2.55
CA VAL A 253 -3.12 39.13 -1.10
C VAL A 253 -2.03 38.30 -0.43
N LYS A 254 -1.21 38.93 0.40
CA LYS A 254 -0.23 38.29 1.27
C LYS A 254 -0.75 38.32 2.71
N PHE A 255 -0.48 37.28 3.48
CA PHE A 255 -0.81 37.19 4.91
C PHE A 255 0.11 36.21 5.63
N VAL A 256 0.04 36.16 6.95
CA VAL A 256 0.69 35.14 7.79
C VAL A 256 -0.37 34.25 8.42
N LEU A 257 -0.20 32.93 8.28
CA LEU A 257 -1.01 31.91 8.93
C LEU A 257 -0.24 31.33 10.12
N ASP A 258 -0.88 31.26 11.29
CA ASP A 258 -0.33 30.74 12.55
C ASP A 258 -1.28 29.66 13.11
N ASP A 259 -0.82 28.42 13.21
CA ASP A 259 -1.58 27.27 13.72
C ASP A 259 -1.18 26.90 15.16
N THR A 260 -0.40 27.74 15.85
CA THR A 260 0.33 27.50 17.11
C THR A 260 1.54 26.55 17.02
N THR A 261 1.72 25.78 15.93
CA THR A 261 2.88 24.91 15.74
C THR A 261 4.01 25.62 15.02
N ALA A 262 3.67 26.40 13.99
CA ALA A 262 4.59 27.22 13.23
C ALA A 262 3.85 28.39 12.53
N ARG A 263 4.61 29.25 11.85
CA ARG A 263 4.09 30.36 11.04
C ARG A 263 4.52 30.20 9.59
N ILE A 264 3.59 30.39 8.65
CA ILE A 264 3.88 30.35 7.21
C ILE A 264 3.32 31.58 6.49
N GLU A 265 4.05 32.07 5.49
CA GLU A 265 3.61 33.17 4.63
C GLU A 265 2.63 32.67 3.57
N GLY A 266 1.36 33.03 3.70
CA GLY A 266 0.30 32.77 2.74
C GLY A 266 0.27 33.82 1.63
N VAL A 267 0.10 33.38 0.37
CA VAL A 267 -0.07 34.25 -0.80
C VAL A 267 -1.24 33.73 -1.65
N SER A 268 -2.25 34.55 -1.89
CA SER A 268 -3.34 34.22 -2.80
C SER A 268 -3.34 35.12 -4.04
N PHE A 269 -3.20 34.49 -5.22
CA PHE A 269 -3.27 35.15 -6.52
C PHE A 269 -4.72 35.15 -7.01
N VAL A 270 -5.43 36.23 -6.71
CA VAL A 270 -6.84 36.43 -7.06
C VAL A 270 -6.99 37.02 -8.47
N GLY A 271 -7.98 36.53 -9.22
CA GLY A 271 -8.21 36.95 -10.61
C GLY A 271 -9.04 38.22 -10.77
N LYS A 272 -9.64 38.71 -9.67
CA LYS A 272 -10.53 39.87 -9.59
C LYS A 272 -10.25 40.65 -8.32
N ASP A 273 -10.44 41.96 -8.35
CA ASP A 273 -10.30 42.81 -7.15
C ASP A 273 -11.35 42.48 -6.08
N GLU A 274 -12.60 42.21 -6.47
CA GLU A 274 -13.69 41.79 -5.57
C GLU A 274 -13.34 40.58 -4.69
N ASP A 275 -12.50 39.68 -5.21
CA ASP A 275 -12.05 38.48 -4.49
C ASP A 275 -10.81 38.75 -3.63
N ALA A 276 -10.04 39.80 -3.93
CA ALA A 276 -9.00 40.31 -3.03
C ALA A 276 -9.63 40.96 -1.80
N ASP A 277 -10.67 41.78 -2.03
CA ASP A 277 -11.27 42.61 -0.98
C ASP A 277 -11.96 41.74 0.09
N LYS A 278 -12.61 40.64 -0.28
CA LYS A 278 -13.14 39.64 0.67
C LYS A 278 -12.08 39.04 1.61
N ILE A 279 -10.85 38.82 1.12
CA ILE A 279 -9.75 38.29 1.95
C ILE A 279 -9.21 39.39 2.87
N VAL A 280 -9.23 40.65 2.43
CA VAL A 280 -8.81 41.83 3.22
C VAL A 280 -9.85 42.24 4.26
N GLU A 281 -11.14 41.95 4.02
CA GLU A 281 -12.24 42.16 4.98
C GLU A 281 -12.21 41.16 6.15
N LEU A 282 -11.43 40.09 6.06
CA LEU A 282 -11.16 39.20 7.20
C LEU A 282 -10.48 39.97 8.33
N LYS A 283 -11.00 39.80 9.55
CA LYS A 283 -10.40 40.41 10.74
C LYS A 283 -9.08 39.74 11.06
N GLU A 284 -8.14 40.49 11.65
CA GLU A 284 -6.97 39.87 12.25
C GLU A 284 -7.40 38.84 13.31
N GLN A 285 -6.69 37.71 13.34
CA GLN A 285 -7.01 36.53 14.15
C GLN A 285 -8.27 35.74 13.72
N SER A 286 -8.90 36.04 12.59
CA SER A 286 -9.91 35.15 12.00
C SER A 286 -9.33 33.75 11.76
N GLN A 287 -10.12 32.74 12.08
CA GLN A 287 -9.77 31.32 11.90
C GLN A 287 -10.14 30.89 10.49
N VAL A 288 -9.17 30.35 9.74
CA VAL A 288 -9.37 29.95 8.34
C VAL A 288 -8.78 28.56 8.08
N ILE A 289 -9.45 27.80 7.20
CA ILE A 289 -8.86 26.65 6.52
C ILE A 289 -8.55 27.08 5.09
N CYS A 290 -7.33 26.78 4.66
CA CYS A 290 -6.81 27.12 3.35
C CYS A 290 -6.33 25.86 2.63
N MET A 291 -6.71 25.70 1.37
CA MET A 291 -6.22 24.66 0.48
C MET A 291 -5.36 25.29 -0.61
N GLY A 292 -4.18 24.73 -0.85
CA GLY A 292 -3.19 25.36 -1.71
C GLY A 292 -1.99 24.47 -2.00
N LYS A 293 -0.84 25.10 -2.21
CA LYS A 293 0.44 24.42 -2.38
C LYS A 293 1.56 25.19 -1.69
N VAL A 294 2.55 24.49 -1.15
CA VAL A 294 3.73 25.10 -0.53
C VAL A 294 4.89 25.07 -1.52
N THR A 295 5.51 26.23 -1.73
CA THR A 295 6.65 26.40 -2.64
C THR A 295 7.75 27.20 -1.96
N TRP A 296 9.01 26.96 -2.36
CA TRP A 296 10.14 27.72 -1.84
C TRP A 296 10.14 29.14 -2.43
N SER A 297 10.05 30.16 -1.57
CA SER A 297 10.11 31.55 -1.99
C SER A 297 11.56 32.02 -2.11
N GLN A 298 12.02 32.22 -3.35
CA GLN A 298 13.32 32.85 -3.63
C GLN A 298 13.43 34.30 -3.13
N TYR A 299 12.30 34.94 -2.79
CA TYR A 299 12.25 36.33 -2.33
C TYR A 299 12.37 36.47 -0.81
N SER A 300 11.68 35.62 -0.04
CA SER A 300 11.72 35.64 1.43
C SER A 300 12.70 34.62 2.04
N GLY A 301 13.27 33.71 1.23
CA GLY A 301 14.22 32.70 1.71
C GLY A 301 13.58 31.64 2.61
N ALA A 302 12.27 31.42 2.47
CA ALA A 302 11.46 30.54 3.30
C ALA A 302 10.37 29.85 2.47
N TRP A 303 9.74 28.83 3.04
CA TRP A 303 8.53 28.21 2.50
C TRP A 303 7.36 29.21 2.50
N SER A 304 6.64 29.29 1.37
CA SER A 304 5.45 30.12 1.22
C SER A 304 4.28 29.29 0.69
N PHE A 305 3.10 29.53 1.24
CA PHE A 305 1.89 28.79 0.94
C PHE A 305 1.01 29.54 -0.07
N GLN A 306 0.99 29.08 -1.31
CA GLN A 306 0.12 29.63 -2.34
C GLN A 306 -1.31 29.09 -2.17
N VAL A 307 -2.23 29.94 -1.69
CA VAL A 307 -3.61 29.55 -1.38
C VAL A 307 -4.51 29.63 -2.61
N ASN A 308 -5.11 28.49 -2.96
CA ASN A 308 -6.06 28.34 -4.07
C ASN A 308 -7.52 28.46 -3.60
N ALA A 309 -7.84 28.05 -2.36
CA ALA A 309 -9.16 28.26 -1.75
C ALA A 309 -9.04 28.51 -0.25
N MET A 310 -9.96 29.32 0.29
CA MET A 310 -10.00 29.77 1.67
C MET A 310 -11.45 29.76 2.18
N PHE A 311 -11.64 29.20 3.36
CA PHE A 311 -12.91 29.10 4.06
C PHE A 311 -12.71 29.56 5.50
N GLU A 312 -13.71 30.22 6.09
CA GLU A 312 -13.73 30.41 7.54
C GLU A 312 -13.87 29.05 8.22
N ALA A 313 -13.38 28.92 9.46
CA ALA A 313 -13.43 27.67 10.19
C ALA A 313 -13.53 27.85 11.70
N ASP A 314 -14.06 26.83 12.36
CA ASP A 314 -13.98 26.65 13.81
C ASP A 314 -12.93 25.56 14.09
N ILE A 315 -11.78 25.95 14.66
CA ILE A 315 -10.57 25.14 14.81
C ILE A 315 -10.35 24.86 16.30
N ASP A 316 -10.26 23.58 16.67
CA ASP A 316 -9.94 23.17 18.04
C ASP A 316 -8.42 23.22 18.27
N PHE A 317 -7.91 24.39 18.65
CA PHE A 317 -6.49 24.60 18.98
C PHE A 317 -6.03 23.83 20.22
N ASP A 318 -6.92 23.45 21.14
CA ASP A 318 -6.55 22.69 22.34
C ASP A 318 -6.18 21.23 22.01
N SER A 319 -6.62 20.73 20.84
CA SER A 319 -6.20 19.44 20.27
C SER A 319 -4.75 19.42 19.75
N ILE A 320 -4.07 20.57 19.69
CA ILE A 320 -2.74 20.70 19.10
C ILE A 320 -1.64 20.39 20.13
N HIS A 321 -0.99 19.24 19.99
CA HIS A 321 0.05 18.78 20.90
C HIS A 321 1.40 18.61 20.20
N LEU A 322 2.31 19.57 20.42
CA LEU A 322 3.72 19.45 20.09
C LEU A 322 4.41 18.47 21.06
N LYS A 323 4.43 17.17 20.73
CA LYS A 323 5.25 16.19 21.48
C LYS A 323 6.73 16.60 21.39
N SER A 324 7.38 16.89 22.53
CA SER A 324 8.81 17.21 22.57
C SER A 324 9.65 15.95 22.38
N VAL A 325 10.47 15.91 21.33
CA VAL A 325 11.47 14.85 21.13
C VAL A 325 12.66 15.09 22.06
N LYS A 326 13.03 14.08 22.85
CA LYS A 326 14.23 14.09 23.70
C LYS A 326 15.49 13.85 22.85
N PRO A 327 16.63 14.48 23.18
CA PRO A 327 17.88 14.21 22.48
C PRO A 327 18.39 12.78 22.73
N LEU A 328 19.28 12.31 21.86
CA LEU A 328 19.99 11.04 22.02
C LEU A 328 20.70 10.99 23.40
N PRO A 329 20.47 9.97 24.25
CA PRO A 329 21.14 9.87 25.54
C PRO A 329 22.65 9.75 25.42
N GLU A 330 23.40 10.50 26.23
CA GLU A 330 24.87 10.47 26.20
C GLU A 330 25.45 9.12 26.63
N LYS A 331 24.81 8.46 27.60
CA LYS A 331 25.29 7.23 28.26
C LYS A 331 24.12 6.25 28.44
N TYR A 332 24.45 4.97 28.52
CA TYR A 332 23.54 3.95 29.02
C TYR A 332 23.37 4.11 30.54
N THR A 333 22.19 3.82 31.07
CA THR A 333 21.81 4.14 32.46
C THR A 333 21.28 2.95 33.24
N THR A 334 20.46 2.12 32.61
CA THR A 334 19.77 0.96 33.16
C THR A 334 20.38 -0.33 32.61
N ILE A 335 20.49 -0.45 31.28
CA ILE A 335 20.95 -1.65 30.58
C ILE A 335 22.19 -1.32 29.76
N MET A 336 23.29 -2.01 30.08
CA MET A 336 24.57 -1.90 29.39
C MET A 336 24.66 -3.00 28.32
N PRO A 337 24.88 -2.66 27.04
CA PRO A 337 25.17 -3.66 26.01
C PRO A 337 26.36 -4.53 26.41
N GLN A 338 26.26 -5.83 26.14
CA GLN A 338 27.34 -6.79 26.34
C GLN A 338 28.05 -7.05 25.02
N LYS A 339 29.34 -7.37 25.06
CA LYS A 339 30.06 -7.81 23.85
C LYS A 339 29.55 -9.18 23.43
N TYR A 340 29.26 -9.36 22.14
CA TYR A 340 28.87 -10.66 21.61
C TYR A 340 30.00 -11.69 21.79
N VAL A 341 29.63 -12.87 22.26
CA VAL A 341 30.51 -14.05 22.39
C VAL A 341 29.80 -15.22 21.70
N ASP A 342 30.46 -15.80 20.71
CA ASP A 342 30.00 -17.01 20.06
C ASP A 342 30.14 -18.19 21.05
N MET A 343 28.99 -18.76 21.43
CA MET A 343 28.88 -19.86 22.37
C MET A 343 28.82 -21.23 21.68
N SER A 344 28.94 -21.30 20.34
CA SER A 344 29.10 -22.57 19.67
C SER A 344 30.38 -23.26 20.18
N GLU A 345 30.24 -24.51 20.66
CA GLU A 345 31.32 -25.18 21.38
C GLU A 345 32.57 -25.28 20.49
N LYS A 346 33.62 -24.55 20.87
CA LYS A 346 34.95 -24.73 20.27
C LYS A 346 35.56 -26.01 20.82
N THR A 347 35.11 -27.15 20.31
CA THR A 347 35.84 -28.40 20.43
C THR A 347 37.28 -28.19 19.97
N LEU A 348 38.26 -28.75 20.68
CA LEU A 348 39.69 -28.68 20.29
C LEU A 348 40.00 -29.34 18.93
N LEU A 349 38.99 -29.93 18.29
CA LEU A 349 39.01 -30.64 17.02
C LEU A 349 38.37 -29.85 15.86
N ASP A 350 37.82 -28.65 16.12
CA ASP A 350 37.30 -27.75 15.08
C ASP A 350 38.45 -27.09 14.31
N VAL A 351 39.12 -27.90 13.49
CA VAL A 351 40.12 -27.46 12.51
C VAL A 351 39.48 -26.48 11.55
N GLU A 352 40.02 -25.26 11.50
CA GLU A 352 39.81 -24.21 10.49
C GLU A 352 38.47 -24.31 9.73
N LYS A 353 37.36 -24.04 10.42
CA LYS A 353 36.11 -23.64 9.74
C LYS A 353 36.47 -22.48 8.79
N PRO A 354 36.23 -22.60 7.47
CA PRO A 354 36.59 -21.56 6.52
C PRO A 354 35.89 -20.25 6.91
N ALA A 355 36.59 -19.13 6.72
CA ALA A 355 36.05 -17.82 7.07
C ALA A 355 34.65 -17.64 6.45
N LYS A 356 33.65 -17.40 7.31
CA LYS A 356 32.25 -17.27 6.89
C LYS A 356 32.16 -16.18 5.84
N VAL A 357 31.75 -16.54 4.63
CA VAL A 357 31.61 -15.58 3.52
C VAL A 357 30.43 -14.67 3.84
N ILE A 358 30.74 -13.43 4.19
CA ILE A 358 29.73 -12.39 4.45
C ILE A 358 29.24 -11.85 3.11
N SER A 359 27.92 -11.78 2.92
CA SER A 359 27.32 -11.18 1.72
C SER A 359 27.59 -9.67 1.65
N ASP A 360 27.86 -9.17 0.44
CA ASP A 360 27.97 -7.74 0.15
C ASP A 360 26.71 -6.95 0.60
N TYR A 361 25.56 -7.60 0.76
CA TYR A 361 24.35 -6.98 1.33
C TYR A 361 24.60 -6.29 2.68
N PHE A 362 25.48 -6.84 3.52
CA PHE A 362 25.78 -6.30 4.85
C PHE A 362 26.84 -5.21 4.87
N LYS A 363 27.52 -4.98 3.74
CA LYS A 363 28.67 -4.09 3.65
C LYS A 363 28.29 -2.63 3.91
N ASP A 364 29.12 -1.96 4.71
CA ASP A 364 28.96 -0.57 5.14
C ASP A 364 27.64 -0.28 5.89
N LYS A 365 27.01 -1.32 6.47
CA LYS A 365 25.76 -1.23 7.23
C LYS A 365 25.92 -1.73 8.66
N THR A 366 25.11 -1.15 9.55
CA THR A 366 24.87 -1.65 10.91
C THR A 366 23.41 -2.03 11.04
N PHE A 367 23.14 -3.27 11.44
CA PHE A 367 21.81 -3.76 11.78
C PHE A 367 21.70 -3.91 13.29
N VAL A 368 20.52 -3.62 13.82
CA VAL A 368 20.09 -4.08 15.15
C VAL A 368 18.90 -5.01 14.92
N ILE A 369 19.18 -6.31 14.96
CA ILE A 369 18.14 -7.35 14.96
C ILE A 369 17.55 -7.35 16.36
N PHE A 370 16.24 -7.23 16.53
CA PHE A 370 15.57 -7.30 17.82
C PHE A 370 14.25 -8.06 17.75
N ASP A 371 13.79 -8.48 18.93
CA ASP A 371 12.55 -9.25 19.13
C ASP A 371 11.95 -8.88 20.50
N LEU A 372 10.61 -8.85 20.59
CA LEU A 372 9.87 -8.45 21.79
C LEU A 372 8.89 -9.55 22.25
N GLU A 373 9.07 -10.03 23.48
CA GLU A 373 8.00 -10.76 24.18
C GLU A 373 7.05 -9.75 24.84
N THR A 374 5.74 -10.02 24.77
CA THR A 374 4.70 -9.01 25.07
C THR A 374 3.49 -9.56 25.83
N THR A 375 2.74 -8.70 26.53
CA THR A 375 1.55 -9.09 27.35
C THR A 375 0.25 -9.31 26.56
N ASP A 376 0.23 -9.01 25.25
CA ASP A 376 -0.96 -9.10 24.38
C ASP A 376 -0.50 -9.22 22.92
N LEU A 377 -1.31 -9.83 22.06
CA LEU A 377 -1.08 -9.98 20.62
C LEU A 377 -1.52 -8.75 19.80
N LYS A 378 -1.94 -7.67 20.46
CA LYS A 378 -2.42 -6.42 19.85
C LYS A 378 -1.44 -5.29 20.12
N THR A 379 -0.95 -4.67 19.06
CA THR A 379 0.13 -3.69 19.15
C THR A 379 -0.27 -2.40 19.88
N GLU A 380 -1.57 -2.10 19.96
CA GLU A 380 -2.13 -0.93 20.63
C GLU A 380 -2.14 -1.07 22.17
N THR A 381 -2.34 -2.28 22.68
CA THR A 381 -2.50 -2.60 24.11
C THR A 381 -1.28 -3.27 24.73
N ALA A 382 -0.52 -4.07 23.96
CA ALA A 382 0.64 -4.82 24.43
C ALA A 382 1.63 -4.00 25.27
N GLU A 383 2.18 -4.61 26.31
CA GLU A 383 3.33 -4.13 27.07
C GLU A 383 4.51 -5.07 26.82
N ILE A 384 5.74 -4.55 26.81
CA ILE A 384 6.96 -5.37 26.60
C ILE A 384 7.35 -6.04 27.92
N ILE A 385 7.67 -7.33 27.88
CA ILE A 385 8.11 -8.13 29.03
C ILE A 385 9.50 -8.77 28.86
N GLU A 386 9.96 -8.98 27.62
CA GLU A 386 11.38 -9.18 27.29
C GLU A 386 11.71 -8.35 26.05
N LEU A 387 12.88 -7.72 26.06
CA LEU A 387 13.46 -7.08 24.88
C LEU A 387 14.85 -7.70 24.69
N ALA A 388 15.08 -8.32 23.53
CA ALA A 388 16.39 -8.82 23.14
C ALA A 388 16.81 -8.23 21.80
N ALA A 389 18.11 -7.98 21.63
CA ALA A 389 18.67 -7.44 20.40
C ALA A 389 20.15 -7.82 20.19
N LEU A 390 20.54 -7.92 18.93
CA LEU A 390 21.88 -8.19 18.44
C LEU A 390 22.30 -7.09 17.46
N LYS A 391 23.41 -6.42 17.74
CA LYS A 391 24.04 -5.48 16.81
C LYS A 391 25.00 -6.22 15.90
N VAL A 392 24.83 -6.02 14.60
CA VAL A 392 25.64 -6.62 13.55
C VAL A 392 26.22 -5.50 12.69
N VAL A 393 27.55 -5.41 12.62
CA VAL A 393 28.27 -4.40 11.84
C VAL A 393 29.02 -5.11 10.73
N ASN A 394 28.79 -4.72 9.47
CA ASN A 394 29.40 -5.36 8.30
C ASN A 394 29.23 -6.89 8.30
N GLY A 395 28.05 -7.39 8.72
CA GLY A 395 27.72 -8.82 8.79
C GLY A 395 28.35 -9.58 9.97
N VAL A 396 29.09 -8.89 10.86
CA VAL A 396 29.69 -9.48 12.05
C VAL A 396 28.89 -9.07 13.30
N PRO A 397 28.36 -10.01 14.10
CA PRO A 397 27.78 -9.71 15.41
C PRO A 397 28.81 -9.10 16.37
N THR A 398 28.46 -7.97 17.01
CA THR A 398 29.38 -7.18 17.84
C THR A 398 28.93 -7.03 19.29
N GLU A 399 27.64 -6.73 19.50
CA GLU A 399 27.07 -6.42 20.81
C GLU A 399 25.68 -7.06 20.97
N THR A 400 25.32 -7.44 22.19
CA THR A 400 23.98 -7.88 22.57
C THR A 400 23.36 -6.91 23.56
N PHE A 401 22.04 -6.77 23.52
CA PHE A 401 21.25 -6.03 24.49
C PHE A 401 20.07 -6.91 24.86
N GLN A 402 19.94 -7.32 26.12
CA GLN A 402 18.84 -8.16 26.56
C GLN A 402 18.40 -7.74 27.96
N THR A 403 17.09 -7.65 28.17
CA THR A 403 16.51 -7.44 29.50
C THR A 403 15.08 -7.96 29.58
N LEU A 404 14.69 -8.44 30.76
CA LEU A 404 13.28 -8.52 31.12
C LEU A 404 12.78 -7.11 31.46
N ILE A 405 11.50 -6.84 31.21
CA ILE A 405 10.87 -5.56 31.50
C ILE A 405 9.66 -5.81 32.38
N LYS A 406 9.45 -4.94 33.37
CA LYS A 406 8.29 -4.99 34.25
C LYS A 406 7.09 -4.30 33.59
N PRO A 407 6.00 -5.04 33.27
CA PRO A 407 4.77 -4.44 32.77
C PRO A 407 3.98 -3.77 33.91
N LEU A 408 3.07 -2.87 33.54
CA LEU A 408 2.12 -2.23 34.45
C LEU A 408 0.98 -3.18 34.85
N ALA A 409 0.49 -3.98 33.90
CA ALA A 409 -0.47 -5.05 34.16
C ALA A 409 0.21 -6.40 34.43
N ALA A 410 -0.47 -7.28 35.18
CA ALA A 410 0.01 -8.65 35.37
C ALA A 410 -0.01 -9.44 34.05
N ILE A 411 1.05 -10.20 33.78
CA ILE A 411 1.16 -11.06 32.60
C ILE A 411 0.06 -12.14 32.66
N PRO A 412 -0.79 -12.30 31.62
CA PRO A 412 -1.79 -13.36 31.56
C PRO A 412 -1.17 -14.76 31.56
N GLU A 413 -1.91 -15.76 32.06
CA GLU A 413 -1.46 -17.16 32.08
C GLU A 413 -1.25 -17.72 30.65
N GLU A 414 -2.09 -17.31 29.69
CA GLU A 414 -1.96 -17.65 28.27
C GLU A 414 -0.60 -17.18 27.70
N ILE A 415 -0.24 -15.92 27.93
CA ILE A 415 1.07 -15.36 27.54
C ILE A 415 2.22 -16.05 28.28
N THR A 416 2.04 -16.33 29.58
CA THR A 416 3.04 -17.08 30.37
C THR A 416 3.26 -18.49 29.80
N SER A 417 2.24 -19.11 29.23
CA SER A 417 2.34 -20.45 28.62
C SER A 417 3.06 -20.46 27.27
N ILE A 418 3.08 -19.33 26.56
CA ILE A 418 3.77 -19.15 25.27
C ILE A 418 5.23 -18.73 25.51
N THR A 419 5.43 -17.62 26.23
CA THR A 419 6.73 -16.93 26.41
C THR A 419 7.59 -17.55 27.52
N HIS A 420 6.98 -18.39 28.37
CA HIS A 420 7.57 -18.91 29.61
C HIS A 420 8.05 -17.83 30.61
N ILE A 421 7.69 -16.55 30.40
CA ILE A 421 8.00 -15.44 31.31
C ILE A 421 6.86 -15.30 32.32
N SER A 422 7.17 -15.57 33.59
CA SER A 422 6.20 -15.44 34.68
C SER A 422 6.24 -14.06 35.34
N ASN A 423 5.13 -13.66 35.97
CA ASN A 423 5.03 -12.46 36.82
C ASN A 423 6.12 -12.39 37.91
N ALA A 424 6.65 -13.53 38.38
CA ALA A 424 7.74 -13.56 39.35
C ALA A 424 9.11 -13.19 38.75
N MET A 425 9.35 -13.48 37.47
CA MET A 425 10.60 -13.16 36.78
C MET A 425 10.74 -11.67 36.48
N VAL A 426 9.62 -10.99 36.21
CA VAL A 426 9.58 -9.54 35.91
C VAL A 426 9.38 -8.67 37.15
N LEU A 427 9.26 -9.26 38.35
CA LEU A 427 8.92 -8.52 39.58
C LEU A 427 9.97 -7.45 39.94
N ASP A 428 11.25 -7.80 39.79
CA ASP A 428 12.40 -6.94 40.07
C ASP A 428 13.07 -6.41 38.78
N ALA A 429 12.43 -6.62 37.62
CA ALA A 429 12.89 -6.12 36.34
C ALA A 429 12.71 -4.58 36.24
N PRO A 430 13.52 -3.89 35.42
CA PRO A 430 13.36 -2.46 35.18
C PRO A 430 12.03 -2.15 34.47
N ASN A 431 11.46 -0.97 34.74
CA ASN A 431 10.29 -0.49 34.01
C ASN A 431 10.69 0.00 32.62
N VAL A 432 9.74 -0.06 31.67
CA VAL A 432 9.97 0.27 30.25
C VAL A 432 10.52 1.69 30.03
N GLU A 433 10.12 2.67 30.84
CA GLU A 433 10.57 4.06 30.74
C GLU A 433 12.08 4.24 31.00
N SER A 434 12.68 3.29 31.74
CA SER A 434 14.11 3.27 32.04
C SER A 434 14.95 2.50 31.02
N VAL A 435 14.32 1.59 30.25
CA VAL A 435 14.98 0.76 29.23
C VAL A 435 14.97 1.43 27.85
N ILE A 436 13.88 2.11 27.49
CA ILE A 436 13.72 2.77 26.19
C ILE A 436 14.81 3.80 25.84
N PRO A 437 15.30 4.67 26.76
CA PRO A 437 16.43 5.56 26.47
C PRO A 437 17.69 4.80 26.04
N ASP A 438 17.98 3.70 26.72
CA ASP A 438 19.16 2.88 26.49
C ASP A 438 19.03 2.10 25.17
N PHE A 439 17.85 1.52 24.89
CA PHE A 439 17.61 0.85 23.61
C PHE A 439 17.60 1.83 22.43
N TYR A 440 17.04 3.04 22.60
CA TYR A 440 17.12 4.11 21.59
C TYR A 440 18.57 4.46 21.27
N LYS A 441 19.43 4.55 22.29
CA LYS A 441 20.88 4.74 22.11
C LYS A 441 21.55 3.56 21.41
N PHE A 442 21.14 2.32 21.72
CA PHE A 442 21.70 1.11 21.12
C PHE A 442 21.38 0.98 19.63
N ALA A 443 20.15 1.35 19.23
CA ALA A 443 19.64 1.31 17.86
C ALA A 443 19.92 2.58 17.03
N HIS A 444 20.49 3.63 17.61
CA HIS A 444 20.67 4.90 16.91
C HIS A 444 21.60 4.76 15.69
N GLY A 445 21.11 5.17 14.51
CA GLY A 445 21.88 5.10 13.25
C GLY A 445 22.02 3.70 12.65
N SER A 446 21.31 2.68 13.18
CA SER A 446 21.24 1.35 12.57
C SER A 446 19.96 1.10 11.78
N ILE A 447 19.97 0.09 10.92
CA ILE A 447 18.76 -0.52 10.35
C ILE A 447 18.15 -1.43 11.43
N LEU A 448 16.91 -1.19 11.81
CA LEU A 448 16.17 -2.07 12.70
C LEU A 448 15.67 -3.30 11.94
N CYS A 449 15.91 -4.49 12.48
CA CYS A 449 15.60 -5.75 11.82
C CYS A 449 14.87 -6.71 12.76
N GLY A 450 13.97 -7.53 12.21
CA GLY A 450 13.24 -8.56 12.95
C GLY A 450 12.47 -9.46 11.99
N HIS A 451 11.65 -10.37 12.52
CA HIS A 451 10.80 -11.25 11.73
C HIS A 451 9.34 -10.85 11.90
N ASN A 452 8.69 -10.31 10.86
CA ASN A 452 7.40 -9.61 10.97
C ASN A 452 7.46 -8.30 11.79
N ILE A 453 8.65 -7.72 11.95
CA ILE A 453 8.92 -6.47 12.69
C ILE A 453 7.98 -5.32 12.31
N ALA A 454 7.66 -5.15 11.02
CA ALA A 454 6.80 -4.06 10.57
C ALA A 454 5.32 -4.28 10.98
N GLY A 455 4.90 -5.53 11.14
CA GLY A 455 3.55 -5.90 11.54
C GLY A 455 3.32 -6.01 13.05
N TYR A 456 4.37 -6.01 13.87
CA TYR A 456 4.25 -6.30 15.31
C TYR A 456 5.18 -5.48 16.20
N ASP A 457 6.48 -5.79 16.20
CA ASP A 457 7.46 -5.27 17.18
C ASP A 457 7.67 -3.75 17.04
N PHE A 458 7.83 -3.25 15.80
CA PHE A 458 8.10 -1.84 15.57
C PHE A 458 6.90 -0.93 15.92
N PRO A 459 5.64 -1.27 15.57
CA PRO A 459 4.46 -0.56 16.11
C PRO A 459 4.43 -0.44 17.64
N ILE A 460 4.79 -1.51 18.36
CA ILE A 460 4.84 -1.53 19.83
C ILE A 460 5.97 -0.63 20.34
N LEU A 461 7.18 -0.81 19.80
CA LEU A 461 8.36 0.00 20.11
C LEU A 461 8.12 1.49 19.85
N SER A 462 7.53 1.85 18.71
CA SER A 462 7.26 3.22 18.32
C SER A 462 6.26 3.89 19.28
N ARG A 463 5.11 3.24 19.54
CA ARG A 463 4.10 3.73 20.50
C ARG A 463 4.68 3.95 21.91
N ILE A 464 5.55 3.06 22.37
CA ILE A 464 6.19 3.14 23.69
C ILE A 464 7.31 4.19 23.69
N GLY A 465 8.10 4.28 22.62
CA GLY A 465 9.11 5.30 22.39
C GLY A 465 8.51 6.69 22.45
N GLU A 466 7.45 6.94 21.69
CA GLU A 466 6.76 8.23 21.64
C GLU A 466 6.22 8.66 23.01
N LYS A 467 5.60 7.73 23.77
CA LYS A 467 5.17 7.98 25.16
C LYS A 467 6.32 8.41 26.06
N ASN A 468 7.53 7.92 25.79
CA ASN A 468 8.75 8.26 26.51
C ASN A 468 9.51 9.46 25.93
N GLY A 469 9.06 10.04 24.82
CA GLY A 469 9.69 11.18 24.15
C GLY A 469 10.81 10.81 23.16
N TYR A 470 10.92 9.56 22.72
CA TYR A 470 11.91 9.11 21.73
C TYR A 470 11.22 8.66 20.44
N VAL A 471 11.69 9.12 19.29
CA VAL A 471 11.11 8.77 17.98
C VAL A 471 12.09 7.87 17.23
N PHE A 472 11.73 6.60 17.06
CA PHE A 472 12.51 5.62 16.30
C PHE A 472 12.25 5.81 14.80
N ASN A 473 13.09 6.61 14.15
CA ASN A 473 13.05 6.91 12.72
C ASN A 473 14.04 6.08 11.89
N ASN A 474 14.37 4.88 12.37
CA ASN A 474 15.28 3.94 11.72
C ASN A 474 14.68 3.35 10.45
N GLU A 475 15.52 3.00 9.47
CA GLU A 475 15.13 2.09 8.39
C GLU A 475 14.74 0.72 8.95
N LEU A 476 13.76 0.06 8.33
CA LEU A 476 13.25 -1.25 8.75
C LEU A 476 13.64 -2.36 7.77
N CYS A 477 14.06 -3.50 8.29
CA CYS A 477 14.43 -4.70 7.54
C CYS A 477 13.62 -5.90 8.05
N ASP A 478 12.49 -6.19 7.38
CA ASP A 478 11.62 -7.31 7.76
C ASP A 478 12.04 -8.61 7.07
N THR A 479 12.60 -9.54 7.86
CA THR A 479 13.06 -10.84 7.35
C THR A 479 11.93 -11.74 6.86
N LEU A 480 10.67 -11.54 7.28
CA LEU A 480 9.52 -12.28 6.75
C LEU A 480 9.20 -11.83 5.32
N LEU A 481 9.25 -10.52 5.05
CA LEU A 481 9.05 -9.97 3.70
C LEU A 481 10.21 -10.37 2.77
N LEU A 482 11.45 -10.31 3.26
CA LEU A 482 12.62 -10.76 2.52
C LEU A 482 12.59 -12.29 2.28
N ALA A 483 12.21 -13.10 3.27
CA ALA A 483 12.06 -14.55 3.11
C ALA A 483 11.02 -14.91 2.04
N ARG A 484 9.85 -14.24 2.02
CA ARG A 484 8.84 -14.43 0.98
C ARG A 484 9.34 -14.08 -0.43
N ARG A 485 10.29 -13.14 -0.54
CA ARG A 485 10.88 -12.71 -1.82
C ARG A 485 11.98 -13.65 -2.31
N TYR A 486 12.83 -14.16 -1.41
CA TYR A 486 14.08 -14.86 -1.77
C TYR A 486 14.10 -16.37 -1.42
N LEU A 487 13.19 -16.87 -0.56
CA LEU A 487 13.11 -18.26 -0.10
C LEU A 487 11.80 -18.94 -0.59
N THR A 488 11.52 -18.84 -1.89
CA THR A 488 10.26 -19.25 -2.52
C THR A 488 10.03 -20.78 -2.53
N GLU A 489 11.06 -21.57 -2.25
CA GLU A 489 10.98 -23.03 -2.13
C GLU A 489 10.41 -23.52 -0.78
N LEU A 490 10.29 -22.65 0.22
CA LEU A 490 9.76 -23.03 1.53
C LEU A 490 8.22 -23.08 1.53
N PRO A 491 7.60 -24.07 2.21
CA PRO A 491 6.14 -24.20 2.24
C PRO A 491 5.45 -23.05 3.00
N ASN A 492 6.19 -22.37 3.88
CA ASN A 492 5.83 -21.11 4.52
C ASN A 492 7.11 -20.44 5.04
N CYS A 493 7.06 -19.14 5.28
CA CYS A 493 8.23 -18.36 5.72
C CYS A 493 8.21 -18.07 7.23
N LYS A 494 7.60 -18.91 8.08
CA LYS A 494 7.72 -18.76 9.55
C LYS A 494 9.17 -19.00 9.98
N LEU A 495 9.63 -18.27 11.00
CA LEU A 495 10.98 -18.39 11.55
C LEU A 495 11.39 -19.84 11.87
N GLU A 496 10.50 -20.62 12.49
CA GLU A 496 10.70 -22.05 12.76
C GLU A 496 10.92 -22.89 11.48
N THR A 497 10.16 -22.60 10.42
CA THR A 497 10.26 -23.33 9.13
C THR A 497 11.56 -22.98 8.41
N ILE A 498 11.95 -21.71 8.41
CA ILE A 498 13.23 -21.27 7.86
C ILE A 498 14.39 -21.89 8.65
N SER A 499 14.33 -21.82 9.98
CA SER A 499 15.39 -22.35 10.85
C SER A 499 15.62 -23.85 10.64
N LYS A 500 14.54 -24.63 10.56
CA LYS A 500 14.60 -26.07 10.24
C LYS A 500 15.14 -26.35 8.84
N ALA A 501 14.79 -25.55 7.83
CA ALA A 501 15.24 -25.76 6.45
C ALA A 501 16.74 -25.48 6.27
N TYR A 502 17.31 -24.55 7.04
CA TYR A 502 18.70 -24.12 6.92
C TYR A 502 19.63 -24.63 8.02
N GLY A 503 19.12 -25.39 8.99
CA GLY A 503 19.92 -25.89 10.12
C GLY A 503 20.34 -24.78 11.09
N ILE A 504 19.57 -23.70 11.17
CA ILE A 504 19.77 -22.62 12.15
C ILE A 504 19.26 -23.13 13.51
N SER A 505 20.06 -23.01 14.57
CA SER A 505 19.63 -23.42 15.91
C SER A 505 18.51 -22.51 16.40
N HIS A 506 17.42 -23.13 16.85
CA HIS A 506 16.22 -22.48 17.39
C HIS A 506 15.69 -23.29 18.58
N GLU A 507 16.61 -23.69 19.47
CA GLU A 507 16.34 -24.68 20.53
C GLU A 507 15.49 -24.15 21.70
N ASN A 508 15.31 -22.83 21.81
CA ASN A 508 14.42 -22.18 22.79
C ASN A 508 13.53 -21.14 22.09
N ALA A 509 12.67 -21.58 21.17
CA ALA A 509 11.63 -20.71 20.59
C ALA A 509 10.78 -20.04 21.68
N HIS A 510 10.32 -18.81 21.45
CA HIS A 510 9.64 -17.97 22.45
C HIS A 510 10.54 -17.57 23.64
N ARG A 511 11.81 -17.30 23.34
CA ARG A 511 12.69 -16.46 24.14
C ARG A 511 13.37 -15.48 23.21
N ALA A 512 13.15 -14.19 23.42
CA ALA A 512 13.50 -13.15 22.44
C ALA A 512 14.94 -13.24 21.91
N MET A 513 15.94 -13.58 22.74
CA MET A 513 17.33 -13.69 22.27
C MET A 513 17.58 -14.90 21.36
N SER A 514 16.85 -16.01 21.55
CA SER A 514 16.87 -17.17 20.64
C SER A 514 16.29 -16.79 19.28
N ASP A 515 15.17 -16.06 19.30
CA ASP A 515 14.45 -15.66 18.10
C ASP A 515 15.21 -14.54 17.34
N VAL A 516 15.95 -13.67 18.04
CA VAL A 516 16.96 -12.76 17.45
C VAL A 516 18.08 -13.53 16.74
N TYR A 517 18.65 -14.58 17.34
CA TYR A 517 19.71 -15.37 16.68
C TYR A 517 19.18 -16.15 15.48
N ALA A 518 18.00 -16.75 15.59
CA ALA A 518 17.32 -17.41 14.49
C ALA A 518 17.02 -16.42 13.35
N THR A 519 16.58 -15.19 13.68
CA THR A 519 16.30 -14.12 12.70
C THR A 519 17.57 -13.62 12.02
N PHE A 520 18.70 -13.53 12.75
CA PHE A 520 19.99 -13.19 12.15
C PHE A 520 20.47 -14.27 11.17
N GLY A 521 20.43 -15.56 11.55
CA GLY A 521 20.71 -16.67 10.63
C GLY A 521 19.75 -16.66 9.43
N ALA A 522 18.47 -16.38 9.70
CA ALA A 522 17.43 -15.91 8.80
C ALA A 522 17.94 -15.03 7.66
N LEU A 523 18.36 -13.84 8.08
CA LEU A 523 18.84 -12.77 7.23
C LEU A 523 20.13 -13.15 6.49
N GLU A 524 21.03 -13.92 7.11
CA GLU A 524 22.25 -14.39 6.45
C GLU A 524 21.97 -15.33 5.27
N GLU A 525 21.04 -16.27 5.42
CA GLU A 525 20.66 -17.18 4.31
C GLU A 525 19.92 -16.44 3.19
N ILE A 526 19.08 -15.46 3.54
CA ILE A 526 18.44 -14.59 2.54
C ILE A 526 19.47 -13.73 1.81
N ALA A 527 20.42 -13.13 2.54
CA ALA A 527 21.44 -12.24 1.99
C ALA A 527 22.43 -12.95 1.03
N LYS A 528 22.53 -14.29 1.05
CA LYS A 528 23.28 -15.06 0.04
C LYS A 528 22.58 -15.14 -1.33
N ARG A 529 21.30 -14.73 -1.39
CA ARG A 529 20.43 -14.77 -2.58
C ARG A 529 20.04 -13.37 -3.09
N MET A 530 20.61 -12.34 -2.48
CA MET A 530 20.50 -10.93 -2.86
C MET A 530 21.74 -10.53 -3.67
#